data_AF-W9GYN2-F1
#
_entry.id   AF-W9GYN2-F1
#
_cell.length_a   1.000
_cell.length_b   1.000
_cell.length_c   1.000
_cell.angle_alpha   90.00
_cell.angle_beta   90.00
_cell.angle_gamma   90.00
#
_symmetry.space_group_name_H-M   'P 1'
#
loop_
_entity.id
_entity.type
_entity.pdbx_description
1 polymer ?
#
loop_
_entity_poly.entity_id
_entity_poly.type
_entity_poly.pdbx_seq_one_letter_code
_entity_poly.pdbx_strand_id
1 'polypeptide(L)' 'MDKLPSLRAIGALARERRVAERLTQKELADLVGVHHATILALEKGEGNLRWSTPGGC' A
#
# COMPACT_ATOMS: atom_id res chain seq x y z
N MET A 1 -16.41 -5.89 -20.71
CA MET A 1 -15.73 -4.88 -19.87
C MET A 1 -15.23 -5.58 -18.63
N ASP A 2 -13.93 -5.83 -18.53
CA ASP A 2 -13.33 -6.27 -17.28
C ASP A 2 -13.45 -5.14 -16.25
N LYS A 3 -14.10 -5.43 -15.12
CA LYS A 3 -14.20 -4.48 -14.02
C LYS A 3 -12.83 -4.32 -13.37
N LEU A 4 -12.51 -3.10 -12.94
CA LEU A 4 -11.34 -2.86 -12.11
C LEU A 4 -11.40 -3.76 -10.85
N PRO A 5 -10.25 -4.28 -10.39
CA PRO A 5 -10.19 -5.06 -9.17
C PRO A 5 -10.65 -4.23 -7.97
N SER A 6 -11.23 -4.89 -6.97
CA SER A 6 -11.61 -4.23 -5.71
C SER A 6 -10.38 -3.74 -4.96
N LEU A 7 -10.55 -2.73 -4.09
CA LEU A 7 -9.46 -2.25 -3.23
C LEU A 7 -8.88 -3.36 -2.35
N ARG A 8 -9.71 -4.31 -1.90
CA ARG A 8 -9.26 -5.51 -1.19
C ARG A 8 -8.35 -6.40 -2.03
N ALA A 9 -8.68 -6.60 -3.31
CA ALA A 9 -7.84 -7.38 -4.21
C ALA A 9 -6.49 -6.68 -4.49
N ILE A 10 -6.50 -5.36 -4.66
CA ILE A 10 -5.27 -4.57 -4.81
C ILE A 10 -4.42 -4.62 -3.54
N GLY A 11 -5.03 -4.47 -2.36
CA GLY A 11 -4.34 -4.55 -1.07
C GLY A 11 -3.70 -5.91 -0.81
N ALA A 12 -4.38 -6.99 -1.19
CA ALA A 12 -3.83 -8.34 -1.13
C ALA A 12 -2.60 -8.49 -2.04
N LEU A 13 -2.67 -8.03 -3.28
CA LEU A 13 -1.53 -8.04 -4.21
C LEU A 13 -0.33 -7.23 -3.68
N ALA A 14 -0.59 -6.05 -3.09
CA ALA A 14 0.45 -5.22 -2.51
C ALA A 14 1.17 -5.95 -1.36
N ARG A 15 0.41 -6.60 -0.48
CA ARG A 15 0.95 -7.42 0.61
C ARG A 15 1.77 -8.58 0.09
N GLU A 16 1.27 -9.31 -0.92
CA GLU A 16 1.98 -10.45 -1.52
C GLU A 16 3.34 -10.02 -2.07
N ARG A 17 3.39 -8.92 -2.82
CA ARG A 17 4.66 -8.39 -3.35
C ARG A 17 5.61 -7.98 -2.23
N ARG A 18 5.12 -7.25 -1.22
CA ARG A 18 5.95 -6.87 -0.07
C ARG A 18 6.59 -8.08 0.60
N VAL A 19 5.81 -9.13 0.84
CA VAL A 19 6.29 -10.37 1.47
C VAL A 19 7.28 -11.12 0.58
N ALA A 20 7.04 -11.16 -0.74
CA ALA A 20 7.97 -11.76 -1.70
C ALA A 20 9.35 -11.08 -1.69
N GLU A 21 9.37 -9.75 -1.51
CA GLU A 21 10.58 -8.93 -1.34
C GLU A 21 11.15 -8.98 0.09
N ARG A 22 10.54 -9.76 1.00
CA ARG A 22 10.93 -9.92 2.42
C ARG A 22 10.97 -8.61 3.22
N LEU A 23 10.15 -7.64 2.84
CA LEU A 23 10.03 -6.36 3.55
C LEU A 23 8.95 -6.46 4.64
N THR A 24 9.18 -5.84 5.78
CA THR A 24 8.13 -5.49 6.74
C THR A 24 7.31 -4.31 6.22
N GLN A 25 6.11 -4.09 6.78
CA GLN A 25 5.29 -2.92 6.44
C GLN A 25 6.01 -1.61 6.71
N LYS A 26 6.83 -1.55 7.78
CA LYS A 26 7.62 -0.38 8.14
C LYS A 26 8.72 -0.13 7.11
N GLU A 27 9.49 -1.14 6.74
CA GLU A 27 10.55 -0.99 5.74
C GLU A 27 9.99 -0.54 4.38
N LEU A 28 8.84 -1.08 3.96
CA LEU A 28 8.18 -0.59 2.75
C LEU A 28 7.74 0.88 2.89
N ALA A 29 7.18 1.25 4.04
CA ALA A 29 6.74 2.62 4.30
C ALA A 29 7.92 3.61 4.24
N ASP A 30 9.03 3.26 4.88
CA ASP A 30 10.26 4.04 4.88
C ASP A 30 10.84 4.16 3.45
N LEU A 31 10.83 3.07 2.68
CA LEU A 31 11.34 3.04 1.30
C LEU A 31 10.55 3.93 0.33
N VAL A 32 9.22 3.98 0.48
CA VAL A 32 8.36 4.81 -0.40
C VAL A 32 8.06 6.20 0.18
N GLY A 33 8.58 6.51 1.38
CA GLY A 33 8.41 7.81 2.01
C GLY A 33 6.98 8.09 2.48
N VAL A 34 6.28 7.08 3.02
CA VAL A 34 4.93 7.24 3.59
C VAL A 34 4.88 6.76 5.03
N HIS A 35 3.82 7.15 5.75
CA HIS A 35 3.61 6.65 7.11
C HIS A 35 3.24 5.16 7.10
N HIS A 36 3.71 4.39 8.10
CA HIS A 36 3.38 2.97 8.27
C HIS A 36 1.86 2.68 8.23
N ALA A 37 1.06 3.56 8.82
CA ALA A 37 -0.40 3.44 8.81
C ALA A 37 -1.01 3.47 7.39
N THR A 38 -0.35 4.14 6.44
CA THR A 38 -0.76 4.16 5.03
C THR A 38 -0.57 2.80 4.39
N ILE A 39 0.57 2.14 4.63
CA ILE A 39 0.81 0.76 4.16
C ILE A 39 -0.18 -0.21 4.81
N LEU A 40 -0.43 -0.08 6.11
CA LEU A 40 -1.42 -0.90 6.82
C LEU A 40 -2.83 -0.77 6.22
N ALA A 41 -3.29 0.46 5.97
CA ALA A 41 -4.60 0.73 5.38
C ALA A 41 -4.68 0.17 3.94
N LEU A 42 -3.63 0.39 3.13
CA LEU A 42 -3.49 -0.16 1.79
C LEU A 42 -3.65 -1.68 1.77
N GLU A 43 -2.92 -2.40 2.62
CA GLU A 43 -2.94 -3.88 2.62
C GLU A 43 -4.27 -4.46 3.11
N LYS A 44 -5.03 -3.72 3.92
CA LYS A 44 -6.40 -4.09 4.28
C LYS A 44 -7.42 -3.80 3.18
N GLY A 45 -7.03 -3.02 2.16
CA GLY A 45 -7.96 -2.45 1.18
C GLY A 45 -8.91 -1.44 1.81
N GLU A 46 -8.45 -0.76 2.86
CA GLU A 46 -9.21 0.23 3.64
C GLU A 46 -8.65 1.64 3.41
N GLY A 47 -9.50 2.64 3.62
CA GLY A 47 -9.13 4.06 3.56
C GLY A 47 -9.32 4.71 2.20
N ASN A 48 -9.27 6.05 2.21
CA ASN A 48 -9.27 6.87 1.01
C ASN A 48 -7.80 7.15 0.66
N LEU A 49 -7.14 6.18 0.01
CA LEU A 49 -5.76 6.32 -0.46
C LEU A 49 -5.68 7.49 -1.44
N ARG A 50 -5.38 8.67 -0.91
CA ARG A 50 -5.08 9.84 -1.69
C ARG A 50 -3.65 9.72 -2.15
N TRP A 51 -3.47 9.56 -3.45
CA TRP A 51 -2.18 9.73 -4.10
C TRP A 51 -1.76 11.20 -3.91
N SER A 52 -0.92 11.45 -2.92
CA SER A 52 -0.16 12.69 -2.81
C SER A 52 1.30 12.36 -3.08
N THR A 53 1.98 13.22 -3.84
CA THR A 53 3.42 13.09 -4.09
C THR A 53 4.17 13.04 -2.75
N PRO A 54 5.11 12.10 -2.55
CA PRO A 54 5.96 12.11 -1.37
C PRO A 54 6.76 13.43 -1.35
N GLY A 55 6.65 14.22 -0.27
CA GLY A 55 7.45 15.44 -0.09
C GLY A 55 6.72 16.76 0.17
N GLY A 56 5.60 16.76 0.88
CA GLY A 56 5.12 17.98 1.54
C GLY A 56 5.74 18.08 2.92
N CYS A 57 6.75 18.95 3.08
CA CYS A 57 7.33 19.31 4.37
C CYS A 57 6.27 19.79 5.37
#